data_AF-A0A086ANV9-F1
#
_entry.id   AF-A0A086ANV9-F1
#
_cell.length_a   1.000
_cell.length_b   1.000
_cell.length_c   1.000
_cell.angle_alpha   90.00
_cell.angle_beta   90.00
_cell.angle_gamma   90.00
#
_symmetry.space_group_name_H-M   'P 1'
#
loop_
_entity.id
_entity.type
_entity.pdbx_description
1 polymer ?
#
loop_
_entity_poly.entity_id
_entity_poly.type
_entity_poly.pdbx_seq_one_letter_code
_entity_poly.pdbx_strand_id
1 'polypeptide(L)'
;MSRTKTIIMQAIPVKVKNVNVYPYVEWNGGGVGPVILPVIEGASGTYGFGTLGRSLFYNLNLESHKPQLNIHHKYVATGENEDGTRFTTEWMFCTNVSDDSQFGRTITLGQ
;
A
#
# COMPACT_ATOMS: atom_id res chain seq x y z
N MET A 1 34.74 9.75 18.61
CA MET A 1 34.33 8.55 17.84
C MET A 1 32.89 8.77 17.40
N SER A 2 32.69 9.27 16.19
CA SER A 2 31.35 9.59 15.67
C SER A 2 30.68 8.28 15.21
N ARG A 3 29.56 7.91 15.83
CA ARG A 3 28.75 6.79 15.33
C ARG A 3 27.98 7.32 14.13
N THR A 4 28.44 6.98 12.92
CA THR A 4 27.63 7.09 11.71
C THR A 4 26.34 6.32 11.95
N LYS A 5 25.26 7.03 12.24
CA LYS A 5 23.92 6.48 12.29
C LYS A 5 23.60 6.11 10.85
N THR A 6 23.87 4.86 10.46
CA THR A 6 23.26 4.29 9.26
C THR A 6 21.76 4.42 9.46
N ILE A 7 21.15 5.41 8.80
CA ILE A 7 19.70 5.55 8.79
C ILE A 7 19.21 4.37 7.94
N ILE A 8 18.91 3.26 8.60
CA ILE A 8 18.04 2.26 8.03
C ILE A 8 16.70 2.98 7.92
N MET A 9 16.36 3.51 6.74
CA MET A 9 15.07 4.17 6.53
C MET A 9 14.02 3.06 6.40
N GLN A 10 13.74 2.40 7.52
CA GLN A 10 12.54 1.59 7.68
C GLN A 10 11.35 2.50 7.34
N ALA A 11 10.40 1.98 6.56
CA ALA A 11 9.23 2.74 6.16
C ALA A 11 8.58 3.34 7.41
N ILE A 12 8.55 4.67 7.51
CA ILE A 12 7.94 5.34 8.65
C ILE A 12 6.42 5.23 8.44
N PRO A 13 5.70 4.47 9.27
CA PRO A 13 4.26 4.34 9.11
C PRO A 13 3.60 5.68 9.42
N VAL A 14 2.89 6.23 8.44
CA VAL A 14 2.07 7.43 8.58
C VAL A 14 0.62 7.01 8.70
N LYS A 15 -0.10 7.59 9.65
CA LYS A 15 -1.53 7.32 9.80
C LYS A 15 -2.32 7.86 8.62
N VAL A 16 -3.30 7.07 8.18
CA VAL A 16 -4.16 7.37 7.03
C VAL A 16 -5.63 7.10 7.36
N LYS A 17 -6.50 7.83 6.68
CA LYS A 17 -7.96 7.79 6.82
C LYS A 17 -8.64 7.88 5.45
N ASN A 18 -9.95 7.61 5.41
CA ASN A 18 -10.76 7.64 4.19
C ASN A 18 -10.15 6.79 3.06
N VAL A 19 -9.52 5.66 3.42
CA VAL A 19 -8.81 4.83 2.46
C VAL A 19 -9.79 3.92 1.73
N ASN A 20 -9.77 4.03 0.40
CA ASN A 20 -10.46 3.13 -0.51
C ASN A 20 -9.46 2.24 -1.22
N VAL A 21 -9.76 0.95 -1.35
CA VAL A 21 -8.89 -0.03 -2.02
C VAL A 21 -9.62 -0.60 -3.24
N TYR A 22 -8.92 -0.66 -4.37
CA TYR A 22 -9.44 -1.07 -5.67
C TYR A 22 -8.61 -2.24 -6.20
N PRO A 23 -9.22 -3.30 -6.75
CA PRO A 23 -8.49 -4.32 -7.49
C PRO A 23 -7.73 -3.70 -8.65
N TYR A 24 -6.48 -4.09 -8.86
CA TYR A 24 -5.64 -3.66 -9.98
C TYR A 24 -5.50 -4.81 -10.97
N VAL A 25 -6.00 -4.61 -12.18
CA VAL A 25 -6.14 -5.66 -13.19
C VAL A 25 -5.39 -5.31 -14.47
N GLU A 26 -4.77 -6.34 -15.05
CA GLU A 26 -4.21 -6.32 -16.39
C GLU A 26 -5.26 -6.90 -17.34
N TRP A 27 -5.81 -6.07 -18.22
CA TRP A 27 -6.82 -6.48 -19.18
C TRP A 27 -6.15 -7.08 -20.42
N ASN A 28 -6.69 -8.18 -20.95
CA ASN A 28 -6.18 -8.86 -22.14
C ASN A 28 -6.12 -7.98 -23.42
N GLY A 29 -6.71 -6.78 -23.39
CA GLY A 29 -6.63 -5.76 -24.46
C GLY A 29 -5.54 -4.70 -24.26
N GLY A 30 -4.60 -4.89 -23.32
CA GLY A 30 -3.44 -4.01 -23.11
C GLY A 30 -3.65 -2.85 -22.13
N GLY A 31 -4.82 -2.75 -21.51
CA GLY A 31 -5.09 -1.76 -20.45
C GLY A 31 -4.66 -2.28 -19.08
N VAL A 32 -4.03 -1.44 -18.27
CA VAL A 32 -3.66 -1.77 -16.89
C VAL A 32 -4.17 -0.68 -15.95
N GLY A 33 -4.94 -1.03 -14.93
CA GLY A 33 -5.51 -0.03 -14.03
C GLY A 33 -6.43 -0.56 -12.94
N PRO A 34 -6.87 0.33 -12.02
CA PRO A 34 -7.82 -0.01 -10.98
C PRO A 34 -9.22 -0.27 -11.55
N VAL A 35 -9.95 -1.21 -10.96
CA VAL A 35 -11.39 -1.38 -11.18
C VAL A 35 -12.14 -0.19 -10.56
N ILE A 36 -13.30 0.16 -11.12
CA ILE A 36 -14.08 1.35 -10.71
C ILE A 36 -14.64 1.23 -9.29
N LEU A 37 -15.00 0.01 -8.87
CA LEU A 37 -15.61 -0.24 -7.56
C LEU A 37 -14.55 -0.64 -6.53
N PRO A 38 -14.51 0.04 -5.37
CA PRO A 38 -13.63 -0.34 -4.27
C PRO A 38 -14.10 -1.63 -3.59
N VAL A 39 -13.15 -2.42 -3.10
CA VAL A 39 -13.37 -3.61 -2.25
C VAL A 39 -13.25 -3.28 -0.76
N ILE A 40 -12.66 -2.13 -0.43
CA ILE A 40 -12.64 -1.50 0.89
C ILE A 40 -13.02 -0.05 0.71
N GLU A 41 -13.93 0.46 1.51
CA GLU A 41 -14.34 1.87 1.52
C GLU A 41 -14.12 2.51 2.89
N GLY A 42 -13.54 3.71 2.91
CA GLY A 42 -13.47 4.56 4.10
C GLY A 42 -12.63 4.01 5.26
N ALA A 43 -11.69 3.10 5.00
CA ALA A 43 -10.87 2.50 6.04
C ALA A 43 -9.83 3.46 6.61
N SER A 44 -9.29 3.11 7.78
CA SER A 44 -8.19 3.82 8.43
C SER A 44 -7.06 2.84 8.77
N GLY A 45 -5.86 3.37 8.98
CA GLY A 45 -4.71 2.55 9.35
C GLY A 45 -3.40 3.27 9.13
N THR A 46 -2.40 2.56 8.59
CA THR A 46 -1.06 3.10 8.36
C THR A 46 -0.56 2.81 6.95
N TYR A 47 0.06 3.82 6.34
CA TYR A 47 0.77 3.70 5.08
C TYR A 47 2.24 4.04 5.28
N GLY A 48 3.14 3.19 4.79
CA GLY A 48 4.57 3.35 4.93
C GLY A 48 5.27 3.23 3.58
N PHE A 49 6.17 4.18 3.31
CA PHE A 49 7.13 4.13 2.22
C PHE A 49 8.55 4.18 2.78
N GLY A 50 9.43 3.30 2.30
CA GLY A 50 10.82 3.23 2.74
C GLY A 50 11.75 2.81 1.62
N THR A 51 13.06 2.98 1.84
CA THR A 51 14.09 2.63 0.86
C THR A 51 15.27 1.95 1.54
N LEU A 52 15.81 0.89 0.92
CA LEU A 52 17.03 0.22 1.36
C LEU A 52 17.88 -0.10 0.12
N GLY A 53 19.02 0.58 -0.02
CA GLY A 53 19.86 0.44 -1.20
C GLY A 53 19.10 0.82 -2.48
N ARG A 54 18.90 -0.15 -3.38
CA ARG A 54 18.13 0.01 -4.64
C ARG A 54 16.68 -0.43 -4.53
N SER A 55 16.22 -0.80 -3.34
CA SER A 55 14.87 -1.31 -3.13
C SER A 55 13.96 -0.25 -2.51
N LEU A 56 12.76 -0.11 -3.08
CA LEU A 56 11.65 0.68 -2.54
C LEU A 56 10.66 -0.28 -1.89
N PHE A 57 10.16 0.05 -0.70
CA PHE A 57 9.19 -0.74 0.05
C PHE A 57 7.94 0.09 0.28
N TYR A 58 6.80 -0.50 -0.04
CA TYR A 58 5.47 0.05 0.21
C TYR A 58 4.71 -0.91 1.09
N ASN A 59 4.10 -0.41 2.17
CA ASN A 59 3.23 -1.19 3.04
C ASN A 59 1.98 -0.38 3.38
N LEU A 60 0.83 -1.03 3.36
CA LEU A 60 -0.45 -0.47 3.79
C LEU A 60 -1.14 -1.46 4.71
N ASN A 61 -1.42 -1.04 5.94
CA ASN A 61 -2.17 -1.83 6.92
C ASN A 61 -3.46 -1.08 7.23
N LEU A 62 -4.60 -1.74 7.06
CA LEU A 62 -5.93 -1.16 7.25
C LEU A 62 -6.72 -1.98 8.26
N GLU A 63 -7.36 -1.27 9.19
CA GLU A 63 -8.41 -1.82 10.04
C GLU A 63 -9.66 -1.96 9.16
N SER A 64 -10.00 -3.20 8.78
CA SER A 64 -11.04 -3.45 7.78
C SER A 64 -11.84 -4.70 8.15
N HIS A 65 -13.12 -4.52 8.45
CA HIS A 65 -13.98 -5.62 8.87
C HIS A 65 -14.35 -6.51 7.66
N LYS A 66 -13.56 -7.58 7.46
CA LYS A 66 -13.81 -8.65 6.47
C LYS A 66 -13.99 -8.18 5.02
N PRO A 67 -12.99 -7.54 4.41
CA PRO A 67 -13.10 -7.16 3.02
C PRO A 67 -13.01 -8.36 2.07
N GLN A 68 -13.63 -8.26 0.90
CA GLN A 68 -13.55 -9.26 -0.16
C GLN A 68 -12.21 -9.15 -0.89
N LEU A 69 -11.13 -9.51 -0.20
CA LEU A 69 -9.77 -9.51 -0.74
C LEU A 69 -9.32 -10.93 -1.10
N ASN A 70 -8.50 -11.01 -2.15
CA ASN A 70 -7.79 -12.22 -2.54
C ASN A 70 -6.32 -12.04 -2.19
N ILE A 71 -5.76 -12.97 -1.42
CA ILE A 71 -4.33 -13.00 -1.12
C ILE A 71 -3.54 -13.06 -2.44
N HIS A 72 -2.43 -12.33 -2.52
CA HIS A 72 -1.54 -12.23 -3.69
C HIS A 72 -2.15 -11.59 -4.95
N HIS A 73 -3.36 -11.01 -4.87
CA HIS A 73 -3.85 -10.12 -5.92
C HIS A 73 -3.28 -8.71 -5.77
N LYS A 74 -3.21 -7.99 -6.89
CA LYS A 74 -2.74 -6.60 -6.94
C LYS A 74 -3.90 -5.64 -6.62
N TYR A 75 -3.62 -4.62 -5.82
CA TYR A 75 -4.57 -3.60 -5.40
C TYR A 75 -3.92 -2.22 -5.40
N VAL A 76 -4.71 -1.19 -5.66
CA VAL A 76 -4.31 0.22 -5.49
C VAL A 76 -5.19 0.84 -4.41
N ALA A 77 -4.63 1.74 -3.62
CA ALA A 77 -5.38 2.48 -2.63
C ALA A 77 -5.31 3.99 -2.88
N THR A 78 -6.39 4.67 -2.53
CA THR A 78 -6.47 6.13 -2.46
C THR A 78 -6.96 6.51 -1.07
N GLY A 79 -6.49 7.63 -0.53
CA GLY A 79 -6.98 8.11 0.76
C GLY A 79 -6.32 9.41 1.15
N GLU A 80 -6.36 9.72 2.44
CA GLU A 80 -5.80 10.94 3.01
C GLU A 80 -4.93 10.61 4.23
N ASN A 81 -3.85 11.36 4.44
CA ASN A 81 -3.14 11.33 5.73
C ASN A 81 -3.97 12.07 6.81
N GLU A 82 -3.54 12.03 8.08
CA GLU A 82 -4.25 12.72 9.17
C GLU A 82 -4.48 14.22 8.89
N ASP A 83 -3.50 14.85 8.24
CA ASP A 83 -3.47 16.26 7.83
C ASP A 83 -4.36 16.57 6.62
N GLY A 84 -4.99 15.56 6.00
CA GLY A 84 -5.89 15.70 4.85
C GLY A 84 -5.21 15.73 3.48
N THR A 85 -3.89 15.53 3.43
CA THR A 85 -3.14 15.38 2.18
C THR A 85 -3.53 14.07 1.50
N ARG A 86 -4.04 14.17 0.27
CA ARG A 86 -4.44 13.01 -0.52
C ARG A 86 -3.22 12.23 -1.01
N PHE A 87 -3.36 10.90 -1.06
CA PHE A 87 -2.39 10.01 -1.66
C PHE A 87 -3.05 8.99 -2.59
N THR A 88 -2.23 8.45 -3.49
CA THR A 88 -2.53 7.26 -4.28
C THR A 88 -1.31 6.37 -4.21
N THR A 89 -1.53 5.08 -3.93
CA THR A 89 -0.43 4.12 -3.84
C THR A 89 -0.07 3.61 -5.22
N GLU A 90 1.18 3.15 -5.36
CA GLU A 90 1.50 2.11 -6.32
C GLU A 90 0.60 0.89 -6.10
N TRP A 91 0.44 0.02 -7.12
CA TRP A 91 -0.22 -1.25 -6.89
C TRP A 91 0.60 -2.07 -5.88
N MET A 92 -0.07 -2.80 -4.98
CA MET A 92 0.53 -3.64 -3.94
C MET A 92 -0.16 -4.99 -3.89
N PHE A 93 0.54 -6.03 -3.44
CA PHE A 93 -0.07 -7.33 -3.21
C PHE A 93 -0.79 -7.35 -1.87
N CYS A 94 -2.00 -7.91 -1.82
CA CYS A 94 -2.61 -8.27 -0.55
C CYS A 94 -1.84 -9.42 0.09
N THR A 95 -1.34 -9.23 1.31
CA THR A 95 -0.54 -10.20 2.07
C THR A 95 -1.32 -10.80 3.24
N ASN A 96 -2.37 -10.14 3.72
CA ASN A 96 -3.26 -10.64 4.76
C ASN A 96 -4.70 -10.14 4.55
N VAL A 97 -5.68 -11.03 4.75
CA VAL A 97 -7.13 -10.81 4.56
C VAL A 97 -7.94 -11.03 5.84
N SER A 98 -7.28 -11.07 7.00
CA SER A 98 -7.94 -11.10 8.31
C SER A 98 -8.65 -9.78 8.63
N ASP A 99 -9.08 -9.60 9.89
CA ASP A 99 -9.71 -8.36 10.37
C ASP A 99 -8.81 -7.11 10.20
N ASP A 100 -7.50 -7.32 10.12
CA ASP A 100 -6.55 -6.31 9.63
C ASP A 100 -6.04 -6.70 8.24
N SER A 101 -6.40 -5.90 7.24
CA SER A 101 -5.96 -6.11 5.87
C SER A 101 -4.58 -5.51 5.66
N GLN A 102 -3.68 -6.30 5.07
CA GLN A 102 -2.30 -5.89 4.83
C GLN A 102 -1.94 -5.99 3.36
N PHE A 103 -1.19 -5.01 2.89
CA PHE A 103 -0.71 -4.92 1.53
C PHE A 103 0.77 -4.55 1.51
N GLY A 104 1.51 -5.12 0.56
CA GLY A 104 2.94 -4.87 0.43
C GLY A 104 3.43 -4.93 -1.02
N ARG A 105 4.48 -4.14 -1.31
CA ARG A 105 5.26 -4.27 -2.54
C ARG A 105 6.70 -3.87 -2.30
N THR A 106 7.61 -4.62 -2.91
CA THR A 106 9.01 -4.23 -3.06
C THR A 106 9.32 -4.03 -4.53
N ILE A 107 10.00 -2.93 -4.87
CA ILE A 107 10.49 -2.64 -6.22
C ILE A 107 12.00 -2.53 -6.14
N THR A 108 12.73 -3.34 -6.91
CA THR A 108 14.19 -3.24 -7.02
C THR A 108 14.54 -2.45 -8.28
N LEU A 109 15.23 -1.33 -8.12
CA LEU A 109 15.63 -0.47 -9.22
C LEU A 109 16.73 -1.13 -10.06
N GLY A 110 16.54 -1.16 -11.38
CA GLY A 110 17.48 -1.74 -12.34
C GLY A 110 17.30 -3.23 -12.60
N GLN A 111 16.14 -3.78 -12.23
CA GLN A 111 15.73 -5.15 -12.52
C GLN A 111 14.40 -5.18 -13.26
#